data_AF-A0A6L3NAA0-F1
#
_entry.id   AF-A0A6L3NAA0-F1
#
_cell.length_a   1.000
_cell.length_b   1.000
_cell.length_c   1.000
_cell.angle_alpha   90.00
_cell.angle_beta   90.00
_cell.angle_gamma   90.00
#
_symmetry.space_group_name_H-M   'P 1'
#
loop_
_entity.id
_entity.type
_entity.pdbx_description
1 polymer ?
#
loop_
_entity_poly.entity_id
_entity_poly.type
_entity_poly.pdbx_seq_one_letter_code
_entity_poly.pdbx_strand_id
1 'polypeptide(L)'
;KVAGADVRVFASGQALLDELWRARRADWPALLVCDIDLGDDEEDGYAVMRHVRQLDAERARDGRPPVEALALSGHAREHDRTRAVEAGFHAYLTKPAAAADLIATLRALAFSSGDIHAEPSEPGETRSPDRASRG
;
A
#
# COMPACT_ATOMS: atom_id res chain seq x y z
N LYS A 1 -5.92 -20.37 2.08
CA LYS A 1 -6.41 -19.24 1.26
C LYS A 1 -7.37 -18.39 2.08
N VAL A 2 -7.13 -17.09 2.19
CA VAL A 2 -8.02 -16.13 2.88
C VAL A 2 -8.61 -15.22 1.82
N ALA A 3 -9.94 -15.10 1.76
CA ALA A 3 -10.64 -14.31 0.73
C ALA A 3 -10.23 -14.65 -0.74
N GLY A 4 -9.73 -15.86 -0.99
CA GLY A 4 -9.23 -16.31 -2.30
C GLY A 4 -7.73 -16.10 -2.54
N ALA A 5 -7.05 -15.31 -1.70
CA ALA A 5 -5.61 -15.08 -1.76
C ALA A 5 -4.81 -16.19 -1.06
N ASP A 6 -3.62 -16.46 -1.56
CA ASP A 6 -2.59 -17.18 -0.81
C ASP A 6 -1.84 -16.17 0.07
N VAL A 7 -1.77 -16.44 1.38
CA VAL A 7 -1.32 -15.47 2.38
C VAL A 7 -0.19 -16.09 3.18
N ARG A 8 0.92 -15.37 3.24
CA ARG A 8 2.06 -15.68 4.12
C ARG A 8 2.20 -14.54 5.13
N VAL A 9 2.45 -14.91 6.39
CA VAL A 9 2.61 -13.97 7.49
C VAL A 9 4.05 -14.05 7.99
N PHE A 10 4.65 -12.89 8.23
CA PHE A 10 5.98 -12.75 8.78
C PHE A 10 5.88 -12.08 10.14
N ALA A 11 6.67 -12.54 11.11
CA ALA A 11 6.68 -12.01 12.46
C ALA A 11 7.50 -10.71 12.58
N SER A 12 8.33 -10.37 11.59
CA SER A 12 9.15 -9.16 11.55
C SER A 12 9.50 -8.74 10.13
N GLY A 13 9.95 -7.50 9.98
CA GLY A 13 10.51 -6.97 8.73
C GLY A 13 11.70 -7.79 8.23
N GLN A 14 12.66 -8.10 9.11
CA GLN A 14 13.83 -8.91 8.76
C GLN A 14 13.45 -10.30 8.22
N ALA A 15 12.44 -10.96 8.82
CA ALA A 15 12.00 -12.27 8.35
C ALA A 15 11.43 -12.22 6.91
N LEU A 16 10.73 -11.13 6.57
CA LEU A 16 10.28 -10.87 5.20
C LEU A 16 11.47 -10.62 4.26
N LEU A 17 12.41 -9.78 4.65
CA LEU A 17 13.57 -9.42 3.82
C LEU A 17 14.45 -10.63 3.52
N ASP A 18 14.72 -11.48 4.52
CA ASP A 18 15.46 -12.72 4.36
C ASP A 18 14.79 -13.68 3.36
N GLU A 19 13.46 -13.78 3.44
CA GLU A 19 12.68 -14.61 2.52
C GLU A 19 12.72 -14.05 1.09
N LEU A 20 12.52 -12.75 0.90
CA LEU A 20 12.58 -12.10 -0.42
C LEU A 20 13.97 -12.21 -1.04
N TRP A 21 15.02 -12.14 -0.22
CA TRP A 21 16.41 -12.33 -0.63
C TRP A 21 16.65 -13.77 -1.11
N ARG A 22 16.12 -14.78 -0.45
CA ARG A 22 16.32 -16.19 -0.84
C ARG A 22 15.41 -16.63 -1.98
N ALA A 23 14.20 -16.08 -2.05
CA ALA A 23 13.20 -16.44 -3.03
C ALA A 23 13.59 -16.00 -4.45
N ARG A 24 13.16 -16.79 -5.45
CA ARG A 24 13.21 -16.36 -6.84
C ARG A 24 12.16 -15.26 -7.04
N ARG A 25 12.41 -14.36 -8.00
CA ARG A 25 11.47 -13.27 -8.29
C ARG A 25 10.07 -13.78 -8.70
N ALA A 26 9.99 -14.96 -9.31
CA ALA A 26 8.72 -15.60 -9.64
C ALA A 26 7.85 -15.99 -8.42
N ASP A 27 8.48 -16.15 -7.26
CA ASP A 27 7.86 -16.58 -6.01
C ASP A 27 7.60 -15.40 -5.05
N TRP A 28 7.96 -14.18 -5.48
CA TRP A 28 7.65 -12.96 -4.73
C TRP A 28 6.14 -12.73 -4.65
N PRO A 29 5.66 -12.13 -3.54
CA PRO A 29 4.26 -11.78 -3.41
C PRO A 29 3.88 -10.71 -4.43
N ALA A 30 2.65 -10.78 -4.95
CA ALA A 30 2.10 -9.70 -5.77
C ALA A 30 1.80 -8.45 -4.92
N LEU A 31 1.47 -8.64 -3.64
CA LEU A 31 1.10 -7.58 -2.73
C LEU A 31 1.67 -7.82 -1.33
N LEU A 32 2.18 -6.76 -0.71
CA LEU A 32 2.61 -6.71 0.67
C LEU A 32 1.68 -5.83 1.51
N VAL A 33 1.20 -6.34 2.64
CA VAL A 33 0.59 -5.54 3.71
C VAL A 33 1.60 -5.43 4.83
N CYS A 34 2.00 -4.22 5.18
CA CYS A 34 2.99 -3.97 6.21
C CYS A 34 2.37 -3.14 7.32
N ASP A 35 2.55 -3.60 8.56
CA ASP A 35 2.34 -2.75 9.72
C ASP A 35 3.40 -1.65 9.73
N ILE A 36 3.04 -0.40 10.02
CA ILE A 36 4.03 0.66 10.21
C ILE A 36 4.68 0.55 11.58
N ASP A 37 3.89 0.16 12.59
CA ASP A 37 4.31 0.06 13.98
C ASP A 37 4.79 -1.38 14.24
N LEU A 38 5.88 -1.81 13.58
CA LEU A 38 6.50 -3.14 13.69
C LEU A 38 7.22 -3.34 15.05
N GLY A 39 6.49 -3.20 16.16
CA GLY A 39 6.99 -3.52 17.50
C GLY A 39 8.16 -2.65 17.99
N ASP A 40 8.80 -3.08 19.08
CA ASP A 40 9.81 -2.32 19.83
C ASP A 40 11.24 -2.39 19.22
N ASP A 41 11.44 -3.17 18.15
CA ASP A 41 12.74 -3.30 17.49
C ASP A 41 12.99 -2.14 16.50
N GLU A 42 14.25 -1.82 16.24
CA GLU A 42 14.73 -0.58 15.58
C GLU A 42 14.23 -0.34 14.13
N GLU A 43 13.59 -1.32 13.47
CA GLU A 43 13.07 -1.17 12.11
C GLU A 43 11.57 -0.86 12.07
N ASP A 44 11.24 0.39 11.71
CA ASP A 44 9.87 0.77 11.37
C ASP A 44 9.41 0.19 10.02
N GLY A 45 8.09 0.06 9.82
CA GLY A 45 7.54 -0.47 8.55
C GLY A 45 7.93 0.35 7.32
N TYR A 46 8.34 1.60 7.49
CA TYR A 46 8.88 2.43 6.42
C TYR A 46 10.28 1.97 6.00
N ALA A 47 11.18 1.65 6.94
CA ALA A 47 12.51 1.12 6.67
C ALA A 47 12.43 -0.21 5.92
N VAL A 48 11.56 -1.12 6.39
CA VAL A 48 11.31 -2.40 5.71
C VAL A 48 10.88 -2.18 4.26
N MET A 49 9.96 -1.25 4.02
CA MET A 49 9.48 -0.97 2.66
C MET A 49 10.58 -0.39 1.76
N ARG A 50 11.46 0.46 2.29
CA ARG A 50 12.62 0.96 1.53
C ARG A 50 13.55 -0.18 1.12
N HIS A 51 13.83 -1.13 2.02
CA HIS A 51 14.62 -2.31 1.69
C HIS A 51 13.92 -3.20 0.65
N VAL A 52 12.61 -3.41 0.75
CA VAL A 52 11.84 -4.15 -0.28
C VAL A 52 11.96 -3.47 -1.65
N ARG A 53 11.84 -2.14 -1.72
CA ARG A 53 11.99 -1.38 -2.99
C ARG A 53 13.41 -1.46 -3.55
N GLN A 54 14.43 -1.43 -2.70
CA GLN A 54 15.81 -1.62 -3.10
C GLN A 54 16.02 -3.01 -3.71
N LEU A 55 15.58 -4.07 -3.01
CA LEU A 55 15.65 -5.45 -3.52
C LEU A 55 14.86 -5.62 -4.84
N ASP A 56 13.72 -4.95 -4.95
CA ASP A 56 12.88 -4.98 -6.15
C ASP A 56 13.56 -4.35 -7.38
N ALA A 57 14.37 -3.30 -7.15
CA ALA A 57 15.12 -2.58 -8.18
C ALA A 57 16.44 -3.28 -8.56
N GLU A 58 17.12 -3.90 -7.60
CA GLU A 58 18.38 -4.62 -7.83
C GLU A 58 18.21 -5.94 -8.59
N ARG A 59 16.99 -6.51 -8.58
CA ARG A 59 16.70 -7.80 -9.21
C ARG A 59 15.99 -7.66 -10.54
N ALA A 60 16.41 -8.45 -11.52
CA ALA A 60 15.68 -8.61 -12.78
C ALA A 60 14.22 -9.02 -12.49
N ARG A 61 13.28 -8.29 -13.09
CA ARG A 61 11.85 -8.49 -12.84
C ARG A 61 11.25 -9.66 -13.63
N ASP A 62 11.95 -10.16 -14.65
CA ASP A 62 11.51 -11.26 -15.51
C ASP A 62 10.07 -11.10 -16.03
N GLY A 63 9.71 -9.87 -16.41
CA GLY A 63 8.37 -9.52 -16.91
C GLY A 63 7.29 -9.41 -15.83
N ARG A 64 7.64 -9.47 -14.54
CA ARG A 64 6.70 -9.27 -13.44
C ARG A 64 6.57 -7.80 -13.03
N PRO A 65 5.38 -7.36 -12.61
CA PRO A 65 5.21 -6.05 -12.00
C PRO A 65 6.00 -5.96 -10.68
N PRO A 66 6.30 -4.73 -10.22
CA PRO A 66 6.79 -4.52 -8.86
C PRO A 66 5.73 -4.96 -7.83
N VAL A 67 6.19 -5.24 -6.61
CA VAL A 67 5.30 -5.62 -5.50
C VAL A 67 4.39 -4.46 -5.13
N GLU A 68 3.08 -4.66 -5.16
CA GLU A 68 2.11 -3.68 -4.64
C GLU A 68 2.21 -3.61 -3.11
N ALA A 69 2.10 -2.43 -2.50
CA ALA A 69 2.29 -2.30 -1.05
C ALA A 69 1.21 -1.44 -0.37
N LEU A 70 0.65 -1.96 0.72
CA LEU A 70 -0.30 -1.28 1.60
C LEU A 70 0.31 -1.12 3.00
N ALA A 71 0.40 0.12 3.46
CA ALA A 71 0.73 0.44 4.85
C ALA A 71 -0.51 0.33 5.73
N LEU A 72 -0.36 -0.28 6.91
CA LEU A 72 -1.36 -0.35 7.95
C LEU A 72 -0.80 0.27 9.23
N SER A 73 -1.38 1.37 9.71
CA SER A 73 -0.78 2.18 10.79
C SER A 73 -1.75 2.44 11.94
N GLY A 74 -1.27 2.49 13.18
CA GLY A 74 -2.06 2.98 14.31
C GLY A 74 -2.33 4.50 14.28
N HIS A 75 -1.64 5.22 13.40
CA HIS A 75 -1.64 6.68 13.37
C HIS A 75 -2.35 7.22 12.12
N ALA A 76 -3.15 8.27 12.28
CA ALA A 76 -3.91 8.88 11.19
C ALA A 76 -3.37 10.25 10.74
N ARG A 77 -2.11 10.58 11.06
CA ARG A 77 -1.56 11.91 10.76
C ARG A 77 -1.15 12.00 9.29
N GLU A 78 -1.33 13.17 8.70
CA GLU A 78 -0.93 13.45 7.31
C GLU A 78 0.55 13.17 7.08
N HIS A 79 1.41 13.53 8.04
CA HIS A 79 2.85 13.25 7.96
C HIS A 79 3.16 11.75 7.84
N ASP A 80 2.41 10.88 8.52
CA ASP A 80 2.60 9.43 8.46
C ASP A 80 2.21 8.89 7.07
N ARG A 81 1.16 9.44 6.47
CA ARG A 81 0.76 9.13 5.09
C ARG A 81 1.85 9.56 4.08
N THR A 82 2.40 10.75 4.24
CA THR A 82 3.50 11.23 3.39
C THR A 82 4.72 10.32 3.50
N ARG A 83 5.13 9.97 4.72
CA ARG A 83 6.24 9.02 4.96
C ARG A 83 5.97 7.65 4.32
N ALA A 84 4.73 7.18 4.32
CA ALA A 84 4.37 5.93 3.66
C ALA A 84 4.59 5.99 2.14
N VAL A 85 4.12 7.06 1.50
CA VAL A 85 4.31 7.26 0.06
C VAL A 85 5.81 7.37 -0.27
N GLU A 86 6.57 8.14 0.50
CA GLU A 86 8.03 8.30 0.32
C GLU A 86 8.80 6.99 0.51
N ALA A 87 8.33 6.10 1.40
CA ALA A 87 8.91 4.77 1.58
C ALA A 87 8.56 3.80 0.44
N GLY A 88 7.61 4.15 -0.43
CA GLY A 88 7.20 3.37 -1.59
C GLY A 88 5.94 2.52 -1.39
N PHE A 89 5.08 2.86 -0.41
CA PHE A 89 3.74 2.30 -0.31
C PHE A 89 2.80 2.94 -1.34
N HIS A 90 1.87 2.14 -1.87
CA HIS A 90 0.86 2.61 -2.84
C HIS A 90 -0.48 2.95 -2.16
N ALA A 91 -0.74 2.37 -1.00
CA ALA A 91 -1.92 2.66 -0.20
C ALA A 91 -1.59 2.75 1.29
N TYR A 92 -2.49 3.37 2.04
CA TYR A 92 -2.39 3.58 3.48
C TYR A 92 -3.76 3.38 4.12
N LEU A 93 -3.84 2.56 5.16
CA LEU A 93 -5.01 2.37 6.01
C LEU A 93 -4.65 2.56 7.48
N THR A 94 -5.58 3.13 8.24
CA THR A 94 -5.45 3.35 9.68
C THR A 94 -6.11 2.22 10.46
N LYS A 95 -5.55 1.87 11.61
CA LYS A 95 -6.14 0.93 12.56
C LYS A 95 -7.14 1.64 13.48
N PRO A 96 -8.23 0.97 13.89
CA PRO A 96 -8.68 -0.33 13.37
C PRO A 96 -9.27 -0.18 11.96
N ALA A 97 -8.76 -0.95 11.00
CA ALA A 97 -9.32 -0.99 9.64
C ALA A 97 -10.42 -2.05 9.58
N ALA A 98 -11.56 -1.74 8.96
CA ALA A 98 -12.57 -2.76 8.71
C ALA A 98 -12.04 -3.78 7.69
N ALA A 99 -12.35 -5.06 7.89
CA ALA A 99 -11.92 -6.12 6.97
C ALA A 99 -12.41 -5.86 5.52
N ALA A 100 -13.58 -5.25 5.37
CA ALA A 100 -14.12 -4.87 4.06
C ALA A 100 -13.25 -3.81 3.36
N ASP A 101 -12.82 -2.78 4.09
CA ASP A 101 -11.97 -1.71 3.55
C ASP A 101 -10.59 -2.25 3.17
N LEU A 102 -10.00 -3.09 4.03
CA LEU A 102 -8.75 -3.78 3.72
C LEU A 102 -8.87 -4.58 2.43
N ILE A 103 -9.87 -5.47 2.33
CA ILE A 103 -10.07 -6.30 1.13
C ILE A 103 -10.33 -5.45 -0.12
N ALA A 104 -11.09 -4.35 -0.01
CA ALA A 104 -11.36 -3.44 -1.11
C ALA A 104 -10.08 -2.76 -1.62
N THR A 105 -9.26 -2.23 -0.72
CA THR A 105 -7.96 -1.62 -1.07
C THR A 105 -7.01 -2.64 -1.70
N LEU A 106 -6.94 -3.85 -1.13
CA LEU A 106 -6.11 -4.93 -1.68
C LEU A 106 -6.52 -5.33 -3.10
N ARG A 107 -7.84 -5.41 -3.36
CA ARG A 107 -8.36 -5.66 -4.71
C ARG A 107 -8.00 -4.52 -5.65
N ALA A 108 -8.20 -3.27 -5.24
CA ALA A 108 -7.85 -2.11 -6.05
C ALA A 108 -6.38 -2.15 -6.47
N LEU A 109 -5.46 -2.43 -5.54
CA LEU A 109 -4.03 -2.58 -5.84
C LEU A 109 -3.74 -3.75 -6.80
N ALA A 110 -4.33 -4.93 -6.54
CA ALA A 110 -4.11 -6.11 -7.38
C ALA A 110 -4.58 -5.94 -8.84
N PHE A 111 -5.56 -5.07 -9.08
CA PHE A 111 -6.08 -4.75 -10.42
C PHE A 111 -5.58 -3.41 -10.98
N SER A 112 -4.83 -2.63 -10.20
CA SER A 112 -4.29 -1.33 -10.59
C SER A 112 -3.06 -1.44 -11.49
N SER A 113 -2.45 -2.62 -11.65
CA SER A 113 -1.28 -2.81 -12.51
C SER A 113 -1.57 -2.75 -14.02
N GLY A 114 -2.68 -2.12 -14.42
CA GLY A 114 -2.97 -1.66 -15.78
C GLY A 114 -3.84 -0.40 -15.72
N ASP A 115 -3.20 0.77 -15.83
CA ASP A 115 -3.79 2.11 -15.99
C ASP A 115 -4.80 2.58 -14.93
N ILE A 116 -4.41 3.55 -14.08
CA ILE A 116 -4.97 4.91 -14.02
C ILE A 116 -4.39 5.72 -12.85
N HIS A 117 -3.89 6.91 -13.17
CA HIS A 117 -3.77 8.00 -12.20
C HIS A 117 -5.17 8.39 -11.72
N ALA A 118 -5.53 8.03 -10.49
CA ALA A 118 -6.67 8.63 -9.81
C ALA A 118 -6.12 9.64 -8.79
N GLU A 119 -5.89 10.86 -9.28
CA GLU A 119 -5.89 12.06 -8.43
C GLU A 119 -7.19 12.04 -7.58
N PRO A 120 -7.12 12.26 -6.25
CA PRO A 120 -8.33 12.41 -5.44
C PRO A 120 -9.15 13.56 -6.00
N SER A 121 -10.36 13.26 -6.45
CA SER A 121 -11.31 14.27 -6.91
C SER A 121 -11.63 15.22 -5.75
N GLU A 122 -11.19 16.47 -5.85
CA GLU A 122 -11.75 17.52 -5.01
C GLU A 122 -13.26 17.61 -5.26
N PRO A 123 -14.11 17.65 -4.22
CA PRO A 123 -15.54 17.81 -4.40
C PRO A 123 -15.81 19.19 -4.99
N GLY A 124 -16.18 19.19 -6.28
CA GLY A 124 -16.60 20.37 -7.01
C GLY A 124 -17.73 21.09 -6.29
N GLU A 125 -17.46 22.33 -5.91
CA GLU A 125 -18.41 23.25 -5.34
C GLU A 125 -19.61 23.41 -6.28
N THR A 126 -20.76 22.93 -5.83
CA THR A 126 -22.04 23.01 -6.51
C THR A 126 -22.40 24.48 -6.76
N ARG A 127 -22.17 24.97 -7.97
CA ARG A 127 -22.65 26.30 -8.37
C ARG A 127 -24.16 26.24 -8.53
N SER A 128 -24.85 26.67 -7.49
CA SER A 128 -26.31 26.81 -7.41
C SER A 128 -26.83 27.77 -8.50
N PRO A 129 -27.87 27.41 -9.29
CA PRO A 129 -28.49 28.33 -10.21
C PRO A 129 -29.74 28.93 -9.55
N ASP A 130 -29.63 30.08 -8.91
CA ASP A 130 -30.81 30.92 -8.68
C ASP A 130 -30.46 32.39 -8.51
N ARG A 131 -30.82 33.20 -9.52
CA ARG A 131 -31.53 34.44 -9.25
C ARG A 131 -32.43 34.81 -10.43
N ALA A 132 -33.67 34.37 -10.28
CA ALA A 132 -34.91 35.05 -10.59
C ALA A 132 -34.88 36.36 -11.43
N SER A 133 -35.78 36.35 -12.42
CA SER A 133 -36.43 37.47 -13.09
C SER A 133 -36.94 38.59 -12.15
N ARG A 134 -37.04 39.80 -12.73
CA ARG A 134 -37.84 41.02 -12.40
C ARG A 134 -36.90 42.22 -12.60
N GLY A 135 -37.20 43.26 -13.36
CA GLY A 135 -38.39 43.78 -14.02
C GLY A 135 -38.00 45.15 -14.59
#